data_AF-A0A087N0U7-F1
#
_entry.id   AF-A0A087N0U7-F1
#
_cell.length_a   1.000
_cell.length_b   1.000
_cell.length_c   1.000
_cell.angle_alpha   90.00
_cell.angle_beta   90.00
_cell.angle_gamma   90.00
#
_symmetry.space_group_name_H-M   'P 1'
#
loop_
_entity.id
_entity.type
_entity.pdbx_description
1 polymer ?
#
loop_
_entity_poly.entity_id
_entity_poly.type
_entity_poly.pdbx_seq_one_letter_code
_entity_poly.pdbx_strand_id
1 'polypeptide(L)'
;MSSVQYYRPTKININLKAIQQNIRNLQQHLTDNVEIIAVVKANAYGHGDVEVARTALQEGATTLAVATFEEALHMRKHFKSAPILVMGIVLPQFVNDAITNDITLTAPSLQWLEQVMMHRSSGDIRVHLKIDSGMGRIGIRDEEEMKAVAAFIQCEDIEVDGIFTHFATADEQDEAYFLQQAKAFNTMVAFLPNKPRLIHAANTATALIKSQAYQFNAVRYGIAMYGLAASPYVEACAPFALEPALSLHSALTHVKQIEAGDHIGYGATFIAKKRMFIGTLPIGYADGLLRGLAGQEVLIDGQRMPIVGKICMDQCMVAMNKNYPIGEPVTLIGTQQNTTINIDEWAERLNTINYEIPCTLSYRVPRIHKND
;
A
#
# COMPACT_ATOMS: atom_id res chain seq x y z
N MET A 1 4.58 -25.88 14.00
CA MET A 1 4.12 -24.55 14.48
C MET A 1 2.76 -24.76 15.12
N SER A 2 2.55 -24.34 16.37
CA SER A 2 1.22 -24.35 16.98
C SER A 2 0.31 -23.47 16.14
N SER A 3 -0.83 -24.00 15.66
CA SER A 3 -1.83 -23.19 14.97
C SER A 3 -2.26 -22.06 15.89
N VAL A 4 -2.05 -20.81 15.48
CA VAL A 4 -2.54 -19.65 16.24
C VAL A 4 -4.07 -19.73 16.27
N GLN A 5 -4.64 -19.95 17.45
CA GLN A 5 -6.08 -20.02 17.62
C GLN A 5 -6.66 -18.60 17.74
N TYR A 6 -7.52 -18.23 16.79
CA TYR A 6 -8.27 -16.98 16.83
C TYR A 6 -9.68 -17.23 17.38
N TYR A 7 -10.08 -16.46 18.39
CA TYR A 7 -11.37 -16.64 19.06
C TYR A 7 -12.49 -15.76 18.48
N ARG A 8 -12.14 -14.72 17.72
CA ARG A 8 -13.08 -13.85 17.02
C ARG A 8 -13.15 -14.28 15.55
N PRO A 9 -14.34 -14.43 14.95
CA PRO A 9 -14.46 -14.90 13.56
C PRO A 9 -14.03 -13.83 12.53
N THR A 10 -13.92 -12.57 12.94
CA THR A 10 -13.44 -11.46 12.10
C THR A 10 -11.98 -11.65 11.72
N LYS A 11 -11.70 -11.67 10.42
CA LYS A 11 -10.36 -11.90 9.85
C LYS A 11 -10.22 -11.23 8.48
N ILE A 12 -8.98 -10.96 8.12
CA ILE A 12 -8.58 -10.56 6.77
C ILE A 12 -7.88 -11.75 6.13
N ASN A 13 -8.37 -12.21 4.99
CA ASN A 13 -7.63 -13.17 4.19
C ASN A 13 -6.78 -12.42 3.16
N ILE A 14 -5.53 -12.84 3.02
CA ILE A 14 -4.58 -12.30 2.05
C ILE A 14 -4.23 -13.41 1.07
N ASN A 15 -4.65 -13.26 -0.18
CA ASN A 15 -4.35 -14.16 -1.27
C ASN A 15 -2.98 -13.81 -1.86
N LEU A 16 -1.95 -14.58 -1.49
CA LEU A 16 -0.60 -14.38 -1.99
C LEU A 16 -0.48 -14.78 -3.47
N LYS A 17 -1.32 -15.69 -4.00
CA LYS A 17 -1.33 -16.00 -5.43
C LYS A 17 -1.74 -14.80 -6.29
N ALA A 18 -2.71 -14.03 -5.83
CA ALA A 18 -3.09 -12.79 -6.50
C ALA A 18 -1.90 -11.81 -6.57
N ILE A 19 -1.15 -11.68 -5.47
CA ILE A 19 0.08 -10.87 -5.44
C ILE A 19 1.13 -11.41 -6.42
N GLN A 20 1.35 -12.73 -6.44
CA GLN A 20 2.27 -13.36 -7.40
C GLN A 20 1.86 -13.06 -8.84
N GLN A 21 0.57 -13.22 -9.15
CA GLN A 21 0.05 -12.99 -10.49
C GLN A 21 0.18 -11.52 -10.92
N ASN A 22 -0.11 -10.58 -10.01
CA ASN A 22 0.05 -9.15 -10.28
C ASN A 22 1.52 -8.79 -10.57
N ILE A 23 2.48 -9.38 -9.84
CA ILE A 23 3.91 -9.16 -10.08
C ILE A 23 4.35 -9.78 -11.41
N ARG A 24 3.94 -11.03 -11.70
CA ARG A 24 4.26 -11.71 -12.98
C ARG A 24 3.69 -10.96 -14.18
N ASN A 25 2.46 -10.47 -14.07
CA ASN A 25 1.83 -9.67 -15.12
C ASN A 25 2.62 -8.38 -15.36
N LEU A 26 3.07 -7.70 -14.28
CA LEU A 26 3.95 -6.56 -14.43
C LEU A 26 5.26 -6.94 -15.13
N GLN A 27 5.94 -8.00 -14.70
CA GLN A 27 7.19 -8.45 -15.32
C GLN A 27 7.07 -8.68 -16.82
N GLN A 28 5.96 -9.29 -17.27
CA GLN A 28 5.69 -9.51 -18.68
C GLN A 28 5.41 -8.21 -19.46
N HIS A 29 4.98 -7.15 -18.77
CA HIS A 29 4.68 -5.85 -19.36
C HIS A 29 5.90 -4.90 -19.42
N LEU A 30 6.86 -5.06 -18.52
CA LEU A 30 8.08 -4.25 -18.48
C LEU A 30 9.00 -4.56 -19.66
N THR A 31 9.80 -3.57 -20.06
CA THR A 31 10.90 -3.82 -21.00
C THR A 31 12.02 -4.62 -20.34
N ASP A 32 12.85 -5.29 -21.16
CA ASP A 32 13.97 -6.09 -20.67
C ASP A 32 14.89 -5.28 -19.72
N ASN A 33 15.40 -5.94 -18.69
CA ASN A 33 16.33 -5.39 -17.69
C ASN A 33 15.76 -4.28 -16.78
N VAL A 34 14.45 -4.09 -16.72
CA VAL A 34 13.82 -3.20 -15.73
C VAL A 34 13.63 -3.96 -14.40
N GLU A 35 14.26 -3.48 -13.34
CA GLU A 35 14.12 -4.05 -12.00
C GLU A 35 12.78 -3.67 -11.34
N ILE A 36 12.26 -4.57 -10.49
CA ILE A 36 11.07 -4.30 -9.69
C ILE A 36 11.48 -4.01 -8.24
N ILE A 37 11.15 -2.80 -7.79
CA ILE A 37 11.24 -2.38 -6.40
C ILE A 37 9.85 -2.57 -5.77
N ALA A 38 9.69 -3.60 -4.93
CA ALA A 38 8.41 -3.88 -4.26
C ALA A 38 8.21 -2.93 -3.07
N VAL A 39 7.16 -2.12 -3.13
CA VAL A 39 6.87 -1.10 -2.11
C VAL A 39 5.96 -1.69 -1.04
N VAL A 40 6.54 -2.02 0.12
CA VAL A 40 5.90 -2.76 1.23
C VAL A 40 5.74 -1.92 2.50
N LYS A 41 5.83 -0.59 2.40
CA LYS A 41 5.51 0.34 3.50
C LYS A 41 4.11 0.15 4.07
N ALA A 42 3.88 0.67 5.27
CA ALA A 42 2.62 0.60 6.00
C ALA A 42 2.12 -0.85 6.18
N ASN A 43 3.02 -1.75 6.61
CA ASN A 43 2.74 -3.18 6.74
C ASN A 43 2.23 -3.78 5.41
N ALA A 44 2.94 -3.50 4.31
CA ALA A 44 2.52 -3.79 2.93
C ALA A 44 1.08 -3.34 2.66
N TYR A 45 0.81 -2.05 2.87
CA TYR A 45 -0.50 -1.44 2.66
C TYR A 45 -1.60 -2.18 3.46
N GLY A 46 -1.28 -2.63 4.67
CA GLY A 46 -2.18 -3.39 5.55
C GLY A 46 -2.28 -4.89 5.30
N HIS A 47 -1.55 -5.44 4.32
CA HIS A 47 -1.60 -6.84 3.90
C HIS A 47 -0.67 -7.78 4.68
N GLY A 48 0.29 -7.26 5.46
CA GLY A 48 1.32 -8.07 6.12
C GLY A 48 2.63 -8.01 5.34
N ASP A 49 3.57 -7.21 5.82
CA ASP A 49 4.81 -6.89 5.12
C ASP A 49 5.75 -8.09 4.90
N VAL A 50 5.94 -8.95 5.89
CA VAL A 50 6.87 -10.09 5.79
C VAL A 50 6.43 -11.09 4.73
N GLU A 51 5.17 -11.52 4.73
CA GLU A 51 4.67 -12.51 3.77
C GLU A 51 4.60 -11.93 2.35
N VAL A 52 4.18 -10.66 2.20
CA VAL A 52 4.14 -9.98 0.90
C VAL A 52 5.55 -9.75 0.36
N ALA A 53 6.48 -9.24 1.17
CA ALA A 53 7.86 -9.01 0.75
C ALA A 53 8.55 -10.31 0.34
N ARG A 54 8.33 -11.40 1.09
CA ARG A 54 8.84 -12.73 0.72
C ARG A 54 8.31 -13.18 -0.63
N THR A 55 7.00 -13.03 -0.84
CA THR A 55 6.33 -13.37 -2.10
C THR A 55 6.90 -12.52 -3.24
N ALA A 56 7.04 -11.21 -3.05
CA ALA A 56 7.55 -10.31 -4.07
C ALA A 56 8.99 -10.64 -4.48
N LEU A 57 9.87 -10.93 -3.52
CA LEU A 57 11.26 -11.34 -3.80
C LEU A 57 11.32 -12.70 -4.54
N GLN A 58 10.46 -13.65 -4.18
CA GLN A 58 10.36 -14.95 -4.87
C GLN A 58 9.88 -14.81 -6.32
N GLU A 59 9.02 -13.83 -6.57
CA GLU A 59 8.51 -13.50 -7.90
C GLU A 59 9.38 -12.48 -8.64
N GLY A 60 10.62 -12.22 -8.18
CA GLY A 60 11.62 -11.48 -8.95
C GLY A 60 11.68 -9.97 -8.68
N ALA A 61 11.07 -9.46 -7.61
CA ALA A 61 11.45 -8.16 -7.07
C ALA A 61 12.91 -8.20 -6.58
N THR A 62 13.69 -7.18 -6.90
CA THR A 62 15.13 -7.13 -6.57
C THR A 62 15.41 -6.28 -5.33
N THR A 63 14.49 -5.38 -4.98
CA THR A 63 14.63 -4.42 -3.87
C THR A 63 13.29 -4.28 -3.13
N LEU A 64 13.34 -4.14 -1.82
CA LEU A 64 12.19 -3.76 -0.99
C LEU A 64 12.25 -2.27 -0.68
N ALA A 65 11.12 -1.56 -0.77
CA ALA A 65 11.02 -0.16 -0.39
C ALA A 65 9.99 0.07 0.72
N VAL A 66 10.40 0.82 1.74
CA VAL A 66 9.60 1.16 2.92
C VAL A 66 9.55 2.68 3.13
N ALA A 67 8.70 3.15 4.03
CA ALA A 67 8.56 4.58 4.34
C ALA A 67 9.49 5.02 5.47
N THR A 68 9.59 4.24 6.55
CA THR A 68 10.34 4.64 7.75
C THR A 68 11.56 3.76 8.01
N PHE A 69 12.45 4.24 8.86
CA PHE A 69 13.63 3.48 9.27
C PHE A 69 13.25 2.27 10.14
N GLU A 70 12.22 2.39 10.99
CA GLU A 70 11.69 1.29 11.80
C GLU A 70 11.16 0.15 10.93
N GLU A 71 10.46 0.48 9.84
CA GLU A 71 10.02 -0.52 8.85
C GLU A 71 11.23 -1.21 8.21
N ALA A 72 12.30 -0.48 7.87
CA ALA A 72 13.50 -1.07 7.29
C ALA A 72 14.23 -1.98 8.27
N LEU A 73 14.37 -1.57 9.53
CA LEU A 73 14.93 -2.40 10.60
C LEU A 73 14.10 -3.65 10.84
N HIS A 74 12.77 -3.54 10.77
CA HIS A 74 11.87 -4.69 10.83
C HIS A 74 12.12 -5.64 9.66
N MET A 75 12.15 -5.12 8.41
CA MET A 75 12.44 -5.92 7.22
C MET A 75 13.81 -6.60 7.29
N ARG A 76 14.87 -5.91 7.74
CA ARG A 76 16.23 -6.48 7.86
C ARG A 76 16.30 -7.65 8.86
N LYS A 77 15.41 -7.72 9.86
CA LYS A 77 15.31 -8.88 10.75
C LYS A 77 14.88 -10.15 9.99
N HIS A 78 14.03 -10.00 8.98
CA HIS A 78 13.44 -11.11 8.20
C HIS A 78 14.16 -11.37 6.86
N PHE A 79 14.78 -10.36 6.26
CA PHE A 79 15.44 -10.42 4.95
C PHE A 79 16.90 -9.99 5.09
N LYS A 80 17.80 -10.96 5.23
CA LYS A 80 19.21 -10.69 5.55
C LYS A 80 19.99 -10.06 4.40
N SER A 81 19.73 -10.48 3.16
CA SER A 81 20.50 -10.07 1.99
C SER A 81 19.74 -9.21 0.99
N ALA A 82 18.42 -9.00 1.17
CA ALA A 82 17.64 -8.19 0.23
C ALA A 82 18.06 -6.71 0.35
N PRO A 83 18.23 -5.98 -0.75
CA PRO A 83 18.33 -4.53 -0.73
C PRO A 83 17.06 -3.90 -0.14
N ILE A 84 17.22 -2.96 0.79
CA ILE A 84 16.12 -2.25 1.45
C ILE A 84 16.34 -0.74 1.29
N LEU A 85 15.41 -0.07 0.62
CA LEU A 85 15.39 1.38 0.44
C LEU A 85 14.38 2.03 1.39
N VAL A 86 14.82 2.97 2.20
CA VAL A 86 13.93 3.88 2.94
C VAL A 86 13.62 5.08 2.04
N MET A 87 12.36 5.23 1.65
CA MET A 87 11.88 6.31 0.79
C MET A 87 11.61 7.61 1.56
N GLY A 88 11.41 7.53 2.88
CA GLY A 88 11.33 8.68 3.77
C GLY A 88 12.71 9.23 4.13
N ILE A 89 12.73 10.43 4.71
CA ILE A 89 13.99 11.06 5.13
C ILE A 89 14.34 10.58 6.53
N VAL A 90 15.50 9.93 6.65
CA VAL A 90 16.08 9.55 7.95
C VAL A 90 16.97 10.69 8.43
N LEU A 91 16.93 11.01 9.73
CA LEU A 91 17.79 12.05 10.28
C LEU A 91 19.28 11.63 10.14
N PRO A 92 20.19 12.54 9.75
CA PRO A 92 21.60 12.22 9.52
C PRO A 92 22.30 11.51 10.69
N GLN A 93 21.92 11.81 11.93
CA GLN A 93 22.47 11.20 13.14
C GLN A 93 22.31 9.66 13.20
N PHE A 94 21.37 9.08 12.45
CA PHE A 94 21.12 7.63 12.41
C PHE A 94 21.84 6.94 11.24
N VAL A 95 22.75 7.61 10.54
CA VAL A 95 23.49 7.03 9.41
C VAL A 95 24.23 5.74 9.79
N ASN A 96 24.86 5.71 10.98
CA ASN A 96 25.65 4.54 11.39
C ASN A 96 24.76 3.31 11.63
N ASP A 97 23.51 3.50 12.06
CA ASP A 97 22.53 2.41 12.15
C ASP A 97 22.17 1.89 10.75
N ALA A 98 22.02 2.77 9.77
CA ALA A 98 21.74 2.38 8.39
C ALA A 98 22.89 1.59 7.78
N ILE A 99 24.14 2.04 7.98
CA ILE A 99 25.35 1.32 7.55
C ILE A 99 25.43 -0.06 8.21
N THR A 100 25.27 -0.12 9.52
CA THR A 100 25.32 -1.39 10.30
C THR A 100 24.29 -2.41 9.82
N ASN A 101 23.14 -1.93 9.34
CA ASN A 101 22.04 -2.77 8.87
C ASN A 101 21.96 -2.89 7.34
N ASP A 102 22.94 -2.39 6.57
CA ASP A 102 22.93 -2.37 5.09
C ASP A 102 21.60 -1.81 4.53
N ILE A 103 21.18 -0.64 5.03
CA ILE A 103 19.94 0.02 4.60
C ILE A 103 20.28 1.21 3.72
N THR A 104 19.72 1.23 2.51
CA THR A 104 19.85 2.35 1.57
C THR A 104 18.96 3.50 2.01
N LEU A 105 19.54 4.70 2.13
CA LEU A 105 18.81 5.90 2.55
C LEU A 105 18.45 6.81 1.37
N THR A 106 17.35 7.54 1.49
CA THR A 106 17.01 8.61 0.55
C THR A 106 17.71 9.91 0.96
N ALA A 107 18.50 10.49 0.04
CA ALA A 107 19.16 11.77 0.22
C ALA A 107 18.35 12.89 -0.46
N PRO A 108 17.78 13.86 0.29
CA PRO A 108 16.90 14.88 -0.26
C PRO A 108 17.58 16.18 -0.66
N SER A 109 18.83 16.43 -0.23
CA SER A 109 19.52 17.71 -0.42
C SER A 109 21.02 17.58 -0.19
N LEU A 110 21.79 18.58 -0.64
CA LEU A 110 23.22 18.68 -0.34
C LEU A 110 23.46 18.79 1.17
N GLN A 111 22.70 19.67 1.84
CA GLN A 111 22.83 19.88 3.29
C GLN A 111 22.69 18.57 4.08
N TRP A 112 21.78 17.69 3.66
CA TRP A 112 21.59 16.40 4.32
C TRP A 112 22.82 15.50 4.15
N LEU A 113 23.42 15.47 2.95
CA LEU A 113 24.64 14.71 2.67
C LEU A 113 25.83 15.24 3.50
N GLU A 114 25.98 16.55 3.61
CA GLU A 114 27.02 17.18 4.45
C GLU A 114 26.86 16.77 5.92
N GLN A 115 25.63 16.83 6.46
CA GLN A 115 25.36 16.40 7.84
C GLN A 115 25.62 14.91 8.05
N VAL A 116 25.31 14.08 7.06
CA VAL A 116 25.62 12.65 7.10
C VAL A 116 27.12 12.42 7.25
N MET A 117 27.95 13.14 6.50
CA MET A 117 29.40 13.01 6.60
C MET A 117 29.94 13.45 7.96
N MET A 118 29.29 14.41 8.63
CA MET A 118 29.64 14.82 10.00
C MET A 118 29.31 13.75 11.05
N HIS A 119 28.25 12.95 10.84
CA HIS A 119 27.79 11.93 11.78
C HIS A 119 28.33 10.53 11.51
N ARG A 120 28.79 10.26 10.27
CA ARG A 120 29.36 8.98 9.86
C ARG A 120 30.66 8.71 10.62
N SER A 121 30.74 7.55 11.27
CA SER A 121 31.96 7.13 11.97
C SER A 121 32.83 6.19 11.13
N SER A 122 32.22 5.25 10.39
CA SER A 122 32.90 4.25 9.57
C SER A 122 31.94 3.52 8.63
N GLY A 123 32.47 2.84 7.60
CA GLY A 123 31.71 1.99 6.67
C GLY A 123 30.98 2.77 5.59
N ASP A 124 30.60 2.12 4.50
CA ASP A 124 30.11 2.79 3.29
C ASP A 124 28.61 3.08 3.41
N ILE A 125 28.23 4.32 3.10
CA ILE A 125 26.81 4.70 3.05
C ILE A 125 26.29 4.53 1.62
N ARG A 126 25.19 3.80 1.49
CA ARG A 126 24.43 3.70 0.24
C ARG A 126 23.25 4.66 0.24
N VAL A 127 23.15 5.48 -0.81
CA VAL A 127 22.06 6.47 -0.95
C VAL A 127 21.37 6.40 -2.30
N HIS A 128 20.09 6.77 -2.30
CA HIS A 128 19.36 7.17 -3.49
C HIS A 128 19.08 8.67 -3.45
N LEU A 129 19.54 9.41 -4.46
CA LEU A 129 19.27 10.84 -4.59
C LEU A 129 17.79 11.04 -4.94
N LYS A 130 17.08 11.85 -4.15
CA LYS A 130 15.68 12.18 -4.41
C LYS A 130 15.59 13.55 -5.08
N ILE A 131 15.02 13.55 -6.27
CA ILE A 131 14.68 14.76 -7.03
C ILE A 131 13.22 15.12 -6.81
N ASP A 132 12.95 16.39 -6.55
CA ASP A 132 11.61 16.95 -6.65
C ASP A 132 11.40 17.58 -8.03
N SER A 133 10.86 16.79 -8.96
CA SER A 133 10.54 17.26 -10.29
C SER A 133 9.16 17.92 -10.41
N GLY A 134 8.44 18.10 -9.29
CA GLY A 134 7.11 18.74 -9.26
C GLY A 134 6.09 18.10 -8.31
N MET A 135 6.48 17.16 -7.47
CA MET A 135 5.56 16.64 -6.43
C MET A 135 5.44 17.63 -5.27
N GLY A 136 6.48 18.43 -5.01
CA GLY A 136 6.46 19.46 -3.97
C GLY A 136 6.62 18.94 -2.54
N ARG A 137 7.01 17.66 -2.36
CA ARG A 137 7.10 17.02 -1.04
C ARG A 137 8.51 17.02 -0.46
N ILE A 138 9.45 16.39 -1.16
CA ILE A 138 10.86 16.23 -0.76
C ILE A 138 11.73 16.04 -2.00
N GLY A 139 12.97 16.51 -1.93
CA GLY A 139 14.01 16.27 -2.94
C GLY A 139 14.70 17.54 -3.44
N ILE A 140 15.83 17.33 -4.10
CA ILE A 140 16.62 18.37 -4.78
C ILE A 140 15.77 18.92 -5.93
N ARG A 141 15.65 20.24 -5.98
CA ARG A 141 14.81 20.95 -6.95
C ARG A 141 15.60 21.91 -7.84
N ASP A 142 16.68 22.46 -7.30
CA ASP A 142 17.50 23.46 -7.97
C ASP A 142 18.65 22.81 -8.76
N GLU A 143 18.93 23.33 -9.96
CA GLU A 143 19.98 22.78 -10.82
C GLU A 143 21.39 23.05 -10.27
N GLU A 144 21.61 24.20 -9.63
CA GLU A 144 22.90 24.52 -9.02
C GLU A 144 23.14 23.65 -7.78
N GLU A 145 22.10 23.39 -6.98
CA GLU A 145 22.18 22.40 -5.90
C GLU A 145 22.52 21.01 -6.47
N MET A 146 21.86 20.57 -7.54
CA MET A 146 22.15 19.26 -8.14
C MET A 146 23.59 19.16 -8.67
N LYS A 147 24.13 20.22 -9.27
CA LYS A 147 25.54 20.29 -9.67
C LYS A 147 26.48 20.25 -8.46
N ALA A 148 26.14 20.93 -7.37
CA ALA A 148 26.91 20.90 -6.14
C ALA A 148 26.89 19.51 -5.48
N VAL A 149 25.73 18.83 -5.47
CA VAL A 149 25.62 17.42 -5.07
C VAL A 149 26.49 16.53 -5.93
N ALA A 150 26.47 16.70 -7.25
CA ALA A 150 27.28 15.92 -8.17
C ALA A 150 28.80 16.11 -7.92
N ALA A 151 29.25 17.32 -7.60
CA ALA A 151 30.64 17.57 -7.20
C ALA A 151 30.96 16.98 -5.83
N PHE A 152 30.06 17.11 -4.85
CA PHE A 152 30.24 16.62 -3.48
C PHE A 152 30.42 15.09 -3.44
N ILE A 153 29.56 14.34 -4.13
CA ILE A 153 29.64 12.87 -4.17
C ILE A 153 30.89 12.33 -4.89
N GLN A 154 31.60 13.16 -5.66
CA GLN A 154 32.89 12.76 -6.26
C GLN A 154 34.06 12.93 -5.30
N CYS A 155 33.93 13.81 -4.31
CA CYS A 155 34.96 14.09 -3.31
C CYS A 155 34.81 13.22 -2.06
N GLU A 156 33.59 12.79 -1.77
CA GLU A 156 33.25 12.00 -0.58
C GLU A 156 33.03 10.53 -0.93
N ASP A 157 33.30 9.67 0.05
CA ASP A 157 33.11 8.22 -0.07
C ASP A 157 31.63 7.83 0.14
N ILE A 158 30.78 8.15 -0.85
CA ILE A 158 29.34 7.91 -0.82
C ILE A 158 28.95 7.00 -1.99
N GLU A 159 28.34 5.85 -1.70
CA GLU A 159 27.80 4.95 -2.72
C GLU A 159 26.44 5.46 -3.20
N VAL A 160 26.41 6.15 -4.34
CA VAL A 160 25.15 6.53 -4.99
C VAL A 160 24.62 5.34 -5.81
N ASP A 161 23.81 4.51 -5.16
CA ASP A 161 23.17 3.34 -5.79
C ASP A 161 22.00 3.73 -6.70
N GLY A 162 21.37 4.88 -6.44
CA GLY A 162 20.28 5.32 -7.30
C GLY A 162 19.94 6.81 -7.29
N ILE A 163 19.05 7.17 -8.21
CA ILE A 163 18.44 8.49 -8.33
C ILE A 163 16.97 8.34 -8.72
N PHE A 164 16.08 9.11 -8.09
CA PHE A 164 14.65 8.98 -8.34
C PHE A 164 13.83 10.24 -8.20
N THR A 165 12.72 10.29 -8.95
CA THR A 165 11.61 11.22 -8.70
C THR A 165 10.31 10.46 -8.40
N HIS A 166 9.23 11.19 -8.11
CA HIS A 166 7.88 10.66 -7.97
C HIS A 166 6.90 11.58 -8.71
N PHE A 167 6.08 11.00 -9.57
CA PHE A 167 5.08 11.73 -10.35
C PHE A 167 3.83 12.01 -9.52
N ALA A 168 3.26 13.19 -9.69
CA ALA A 168 2.07 13.66 -8.98
C ALA A 168 0.77 13.31 -9.70
N THR A 169 0.81 13.25 -11.04
CA THR A 169 -0.38 13.10 -11.90
C THR A 169 -0.21 11.94 -12.87
N ALA A 170 0.50 10.88 -12.47
CA ALA A 170 0.74 9.72 -13.34
C ALA A 170 -0.54 8.90 -13.61
N ASP A 171 -1.53 9.04 -12.75
CA ASP A 171 -2.83 8.38 -12.75
C ASP A 171 -3.95 9.27 -13.34
N GLU A 172 -3.58 10.42 -13.90
CA GLU A 172 -4.47 11.35 -14.60
C GLU A 172 -4.39 11.16 -16.13
N GLN A 173 -5.50 11.49 -16.80
CA GLN A 173 -5.59 11.45 -18.26
C GLN A 173 -4.79 12.58 -18.92
N ASP A 174 -4.78 13.78 -18.32
CA ASP A 174 -3.95 14.88 -18.80
C ASP A 174 -2.48 14.65 -18.46
N GLU A 175 -1.66 14.50 -19.50
CA GLU A 175 -0.23 14.21 -19.36
C GLU A 175 0.65 15.47 -19.26
N ALA A 176 0.10 16.68 -19.41
CA ALA A 176 0.90 17.89 -19.50
C ALA A 176 1.86 18.06 -18.30
N TYR A 177 1.34 17.89 -17.09
CA TYR A 177 2.15 18.01 -15.87
C TYR A 177 3.10 16.82 -15.70
N PHE A 178 2.65 15.61 -16.01
CA PHE A 178 3.49 14.40 -15.98
C PHE A 178 4.73 14.55 -16.89
N LEU A 179 4.54 15.04 -18.13
CA LEU A 179 5.62 15.26 -19.09
C LEU A 179 6.58 16.37 -18.62
N GLN A 180 6.05 17.44 -18.00
CA GLN A 180 6.88 18.46 -17.36
C GLN A 180 7.76 17.87 -16.25
N GLN A 181 7.19 17.05 -15.37
CA GLN A 181 7.93 16.37 -14.31
C GLN A 181 8.99 15.42 -14.86
N ALA A 182 8.68 14.69 -15.94
CA ALA A 182 9.61 13.74 -16.56
C ALA A 182 10.80 14.46 -17.20
N LYS A 183 10.54 15.59 -17.88
CA LYS A 183 11.59 16.44 -18.45
C LYS A 183 12.52 16.97 -17.36
N ALA A 184 11.96 17.54 -16.29
CA ALA A 184 12.76 18.07 -15.17
C ALA A 184 13.62 16.98 -14.51
N PHE A 185 13.08 15.77 -14.33
CA PHE A 185 13.86 14.65 -13.80
C PHE A 185 15.03 14.24 -14.71
N ASN A 186 14.79 14.12 -16.02
CA ASN A 186 15.84 13.80 -16.98
C ASN A 186 16.97 14.84 -16.99
N THR A 187 16.64 16.14 -16.87
CA THR A 187 17.64 17.20 -16.71
C THR A 187 18.49 16.99 -15.45
N MET A 188 17.87 16.69 -14.31
CA MET A 188 18.60 16.47 -13.05
C MET A 188 19.50 15.24 -13.11
N VAL A 189 19.02 14.15 -13.71
CA VAL A 189 19.83 12.94 -13.94
C VAL A 189 21.03 13.25 -14.84
N ALA A 190 20.90 14.17 -15.81
CA ALA A 190 21.99 14.52 -16.72
C ALA A 190 23.18 15.19 -16.02
N PHE A 191 22.99 15.86 -14.89
CA PHE A 191 24.07 16.49 -14.13
C PHE A 191 24.97 15.48 -13.38
N LEU A 192 24.52 14.23 -13.20
CA LEU A 192 25.37 13.21 -12.59
C LEU A 192 26.50 12.79 -13.55
N PRO A 193 27.77 12.83 -13.09
CA PRO A 193 28.94 12.50 -13.92
C PRO A 193 28.93 11.03 -14.33
N ASN A 194 28.51 10.15 -13.41
CA ASN A 194 28.31 8.73 -13.65
C ASN A 194 26.85 8.39 -13.34
N LYS A 195 26.22 7.56 -14.19
CA LYS A 195 24.87 7.09 -13.91
C LYS A 195 24.91 6.03 -12.81
N PRO A 196 24.06 6.15 -11.77
CA PRO A 196 24.01 5.15 -10.71
C PRO A 196 23.36 3.86 -11.24
N ARG A 197 23.44 2.78 -10.45
CA ARG A 197 22.85 1.49 -10.82
C ARG A 197 21.36 1.62 -11.11
N LEU A 198 20.62 2.36 -10.27
CA LEU A 198 19.17 2.55 -10.40
C LEU A 198 18.77 3.99 -10.74
N ILE A 199 18.09 4.17 -11.86
CA ILE A 199 17.36 5.38 -12.22
C ILE A 199 15.88 4.99 -12.25
N HIS A 200 15.08 5.53 -11.34
CA HIS A 200 13.69 5.08 -11.20
C HIS A 200 12.73 6.24 -10.96
N ALA A 201 11.62 6.29 -11.69
CA ALA A 201 10.60 7.34 -11.51
C ALA A 201 9.20 6.75 -11.40
N ALA A 202 8.95 5.67 -12.14
CA ALA A 202 7.64 5.05 -12.24
C ALA A 202 7.11 4.56 -10.89
N ASN A 203 5.91 5.00 -10.54
CA ASN A 203 5.03 4.31 -9.60
C ASN A 203 4.13 3.34 -10.40
N THR A 204 3.15 2.71 -9.73
CA THR A 204 2.17 1.83 -10.39
C THR A 204 1.53 2.45 -11.63
N ALA A 205 1.02 3.69 -11.56
CA ALA A 205 0.33 4.29 -12.68
C ALA A 205 1.27 4.49 -13.89
N THR A 206 2.46 5.06 -13.66
CA THR A 206 3.46 5.21 -14.73
C THR A 206 3.87 3.87 -15.34
N ALA A 207 4.10 2.86 -14.50
CA ALA A 207 4.57 1.55 -14.96
C ALA A 207 3.53 0.81 -15.82
N LEU A 208 2.23 1.04 -15.59
CA LEU A 208 1.14 0.34 -16.28
C LEU A 208 0.61 1.08 -17.51
N ILE A 209 0.47 2.41 -17.45
CA ILE A 209 -0.34 3.14 -18.45
C ILE A 209 0.41 4.26 -19.19
N LYS A 210 1.66 4.57 -18.80
CA LYS A 210 2.47 5.57 -19.51
C LYS A 210 3.47 4.88 -20.44
N SER A 211 4.05 5.66 -21.35
CA SER A 211 5.07 5.16 -22.28
C SER A 211 6.18 4.41 -21.55
N GLN A 212 6.59 3.25 -22.09
CA GLN A 212 7.64 2.41 -21.53
C GLN A 212 8.97 3.16 -21.34
N ALA A 213 9.21 4.24 -22.09
CA ALA A 213 10.36 5.13 -21.91
C ALA A 213 10.48 5.72 -20.49
N TYR A 214 9.38 5.78 -19.72
CA TYR A 214 9.34 6.29 -18.35
C TYR A 214 9.46 5.18 -17.28
N GLN A 215 9.67 3.92 -17.68
CA GLN A 215 10.04 2.83 -16.77
C GLN A 215 11.48 2.99 -16.26
N PHE A 216 12.34 3.67 -17.03
CA PHE A 216 13.78 3.76 -16.80
C PHE A 216 14.39 2.35 -16.65
N ASN A 217 15.21 2.10 -15.63
CA ASN A 217 15.74 0.75 -15.36
C ASN A 217 15.21 0.14 -14.05
N ALA A 218 14.28 0.81 -13.36
CA ALA A 218 13.54 0.23 -12.26
C ALA A 218 12.18 0.91 -12.03
N VAL A 219 11.19 0.11 -11.65
CA VAL A 219 9.84 0.59 -11.28
C VAL A 219 9.56 0.34 -9.80
N ARG A 220 8.89 1.29 -9.15
CA ARG A 220 8.43 1.14 -7.76
C ARG A 220 6.98 0.66 -7.76
N TYR A 221 6.79 -0.64 -7.62
CA TYR A 221 5.47 -1.26 -7.70
C TYR A 221 4.80 -1.29 -6.33
N GLY A 222 3.66 -0.58 -6.24
CA GLY A 222 2.91 -0.39 -5.00
C GLY A 222 1.50 -0.95 -5.11
N ILE A 223 0.50 -0.08 -5.25
CA ILE A 223 -0.92 -0.43 -5.07
C ILE A 223 -1.40 -1.60 -5.96
N ALA A 224 -0.95 -1.67 -7.21
CA ALA A 224 -1.37 -2.73 -8.14
C ALA A 224 -0.78 -4.10 -7.81
N MET A 225 0.33 -4.16 -7.03
CA MET A 225 0.82 -5.42 -6.48
C MET A 225 -0.25 -6.12 -5.63
N TYR A 226 -1.11 -5.33 -4.99
CA TYR A 226 -2.20 -5.77 -4.13
C TYR A 226 -3.52 -5.96 -4.89
N GLY A 227 -3.52 -5.80 -6.21
CA GLY A 227 -4.69 -5.96 -7.05
C GLY A 227 -5.62 -4.76 -7.12
N LEU A 228 -5.12 -3.58 -6.74
CA LEU A 228 -5.90 -2.36 -6.65
C LEU A 228 -5.39 -1.34 -7.68
N ALA A 229 -6.31 -0.75 -8.45
CA ALA A 229 -5.96 0.29 -9.40
C ALA A 229 -5.62 1.60 -8.66
N ALA A 230 -4.69 2.38 -9.22
CA ALA A 230 -4.30 3.66 -8.61
C ALA A 230 -5.38 4.74 -8.73
N SER A 231 -6.19 4.68 -9.80
CA SER A 231 -7.35 5.53 -10.06
C SER A 231 -8.31 4.80 -11.01
N PRO A 232 -9.56 5.24 -11.17
CA PRO A 232 -10.48 4.69 -12.18
C PRO A 232 -9.94 4.79 -13.61
N TYR A 233 -9.17 5.83 -13.92
CA TYR A 233 -8.51 5.98 -15.21
C TYR A 233 -7.45 4.90 -15.43
N VAL A 234 -6.62 4.63 -14.41
CA VAL A 234 -5.62 3.56 -14.46
C VAL A 234 -6.29 2.20 -14.61
N GLU A 235 -7.41 1.95 -13.94
CA GLU A 235 -8.18 0.71 -14.09
C GLU A 235 -8.65 0.51 -15.54
N ALA A 236 -9.22 1.55 -16.15
CA ALA A 236 -9.72 1.50 -17.52
C ALA A 236 -8.61 1.29 -18.57
N CYS A 237 -7.38 1.71 -18.27
CA CYS A 237 -6.24 1.63 -19.18
C CYS A 237 -5.24 0.52 -18.84
N ALA A 238 -5.45 -0.24 -17.76
CA ALA A 238 -4.50 -1.24 -17.31
C ALA A 238 -4.28 -2.32 -18.40
N PRO A 239 -3.03 -2.72 -18.67
CA PRO A 239 -2.72 -3.67 -19.74
C PRO A 239 -3.14 -5.11 -19.42
N PHE A 240 -3.51 -5.38 -18.16
CA PHE A 240 -3.96 -6.67 -17.66
C PHE A 240 -4.90 -6.46 -16.47
N ALA A 241 -5.72 -7.47 -16.19
CA ALA A 241 -6.58 -7.46 -15.02
C ALA A 241 -5.74 -7.52 -13.73
N LEU A 242 -6.08 -6.68 -12.77
CA LEU A 242 -5.53 -6.72 -11.43
C LEU A 242 -6.35 -7.67 -10.56
N GLU A 243 -5.68 -8.53 -9.80
CA GLU A 243 -6.33 -9.50 -8.93
C GLU A 243 -6.30 -9.02 -7.47
N PRO A 244 -7.44 -8.63 -6.86
CA PRO A 244 -7.49 -8.17 -5.48
C PRO A 244 -6.97 -9.24 -4.50
N ALA A 245 -5.97 -8.87 -3.71
CA ALA A 245 -5.35 -9.80 -2.76
C ALA A 245 -6.05 -9.85 -1.40
N LEU A 246 -6.84 -8.83 -1.04
CA LEU A 246 -7.43 -8.69 0.28
C LEU A 246 -8.93 -8.95 0.28
N SER A 247 -9.38 -9.75 1.24
CA SER A 247 -10.81 -9.88 1.56
C SER A 247 -11.04 -9.85 3.08
N LEU A 248 -12.12 -9.17 3.49
CA LEU A 248 -12.49 -8.98 4.89
C LEU A 248 -13.74 -9.78 5.20
N HIS A 249 -13.66 -10.63 6.22
CA HIS A 249 -14.74 -11.53 6.60
C HIS A 249 -15.02 -11.48 8.10
N SER A 250 -16.23 -11.88 8.46
CA SER A 250 -16.68 -12.10 9.82
C SER A 250 -17.73 -13.21 9.85
N ALA A 251 -18.46 -13.35 10.95
CA ALA A 251 -19.61 -14.23 11.06
C ALA A 251 -20.66 -13.65 12.00
N LEU A 252 -21.92 -14.07 11.85
CA LEU A 252 -22.98 -13.69 12.78
C LEU A 252 -22.68 -14.23 14.18
N THR A 253 -22.65 -13.36 15.17
CA THR A 253 -22.45 -13.74 16.60
C THR A 253 -23.74 -13.68 17.41
N HIS A 254 -24.71 -12.92 16.94
CA HIS A 254 -26.03 -12.84 17.53
C HIS A 254 -27.05 -12.57 16.42
N VAL A 255 -28.22 -13.19 16.53
CA VAL A 255 -29.34 -13.03 15.60
C VAL A 255 -30.61 -12.88 16.40
N LYS A 256 -31.42 -11.88 16.07
CA LYS A 256 -32.71 -11.65 16.70
C LYS A 256 -33.73 -11.12 15.69
N GLN A 257 -35.00 -11.36 15.99
CA GLN A 257 -36.11 -10.71 15.31
C GLN A 257 -36.50 -9.44 16.07
N ILE A 258 -36.85 -8.39 15.33
CA ILE A 258 -37.36 -7.13 15.88
C ILE A 258 -38.68 -6.77 15.20
N GLU A 259 -39.51 -5.99 15.88
CA GLU A 259 -40.81 -5.54 15.39
C GLU A 259 -40.73 -4.14 14.77
N ALA A 260 -41.80 -3.72 14.09
CA ALA A 260 -41.92 -2.35 13.61
C ALA A 260 -41.91 -1.37 14.79
N GLY A 261 -41.10 -0.31 14.70
CA GLY A 261 -40.90 0.68 15.75
C GLY A 261 -39.68 0.43 16.65
N ASP A 262 -39.08 -0.76 16.61
CA ASP A 262 -37.86 -1.05 17.38
C ASP A 262 -36.65 -0.26 16.88
N HIS A 263 -35.78 0.13 17.81
CA HIS A 263 -34.59 0.94 17.52
C HIS A 263 -33.29 0.11 17.58
N ILE A 264 -32.29 0.50 16.77
CA ILE A 264 -30.96 -0.14 16.75
C ILE A 264 -29.83 0.88 16.89
N GLY A 265 -28.86 0.55 17.76
CA GLY A 265 -27.57 1.24 17.90
C GLY A 265 -27.61 2.55 18.69
N TYR A 266 -26.44 3.16 18.86
CA TYR A 266 -26.28 4.41 19.62
C TYR A 266 -27.10 5.56 19.04
N GLY A 267 -27.79 6.29 19.91
CA GLY A 267 -28.66 7.39 19.51
C GLY A 267 -29.91 6.96 18.73
N ALA A 268 -30.21 5.65 18.69
CA ALA A 268 -31.44 5.11 18.15
C ALA A 268 -31.73 5.53 16.70
N THR A 269 -30.67 5.68 15.88
CA THR A 269 -30.74 6.29 14.54
C THR A 269 -31.41 5.41 13.48
N PHE A 270 -31.56 4.11 13.75
CA PHE A 270 -32.34 3.21 12.91
C PHE A 270 -33.62 2.81 13.63
N ILE A 271 -34.73 2.90 12.92
CA ILE A 271 -36.07 2.47 13.36
C ILE A 271 -36.57 1.44 12.36
N ALA A 272 -36.93 0.26 12.84
CA ALA A 272 -37.48 -0.79 11.98
C ALA A 272 -38.85 -0.37 11.43
N LYS A 273 -38.98 -0.32 10.11
CA LYS A 273 -40.26 0.02 9.44
C LYS A 273 -41.23 -1.16 9.38
N LYS A 274 -40.71 -2.38 9.54
CA LYS A 274 -41.45 -3.63 9.52
C LYS A 274 -40.71 -4.65 10.38
N ARG A 275 -41.41 -5.73 10.72
CA ARG A 275 -40.81 -6.91 11.32
C ARG A 275 -39.65 -7.42 10.47
N MET A 276 -38.49 -7.63 11.07
CA MET A 276 -37.27 -8.05 10.35
C MET A 276 -36.26 -8.75 11.27
N PHE A 277 -35.25 -9.37 10.67
CA PHE A 277 -34.14 -9.98 11.40
C PHE A 277 -32.93 -9.05 11.43
N ILE A 278 -32.26 -8.99 12.58
CA ILE A 278 -31.00 -8.26 12.78
C ILE A 278 -29.91 -9.26 13.16
N GLY A 279 -28.80 -9.20 12.44
CA GLY A 279 -27.56 -9.89 12.78
C GLY A 279 -26.56 -8.94 13.43
N THR A 280 -25.73 -9.44 14.35
CA THR A 280 -24.61 -8.71 14.94
C THR A 280 -23.28 -9.30 14.50
N LEU A 281 -22.39 -8.44 13.99
CA LEU A 281 -21.03 -8.80 13.58
C LEU A 281 -20.02 -8.28 14.62
N PRO A 282 -19.02 -9.08 15.02
CA PRO A 282 -17.98 -8.68 15.96
C PRO A 282 -16.85 -7.90 15.25
N ILE A 283 -17.22 -6.82 14.57
CA ILE A 283 -16.30 -5.86 13.94
C ILE A 283 -16.85 -4.44 14.09
N GLY A 284 -15.99 -3.49 14.47
CA GLY A 284 -16.37 -2.09 14.64
C GLY A 284 -15.27 -1.11 14.23
N TYR A 285 -15.42 0.15 14.60
CA TYR A 285 -14.50 1.20 14.14
C TYR A 285 -13.08 1.05 14.70
N ALA A 286 -12.88 0.37 15.82
CA ALA A 286 -11.52 0.08 16.32
C ALA A 286 -10.82 -1.05 15.54
N ASP A 287 -11.55 -1.73 14.66
CA ASP A 287 -11.03 -2.69 13.69
C ASP A 287 -10.78 -2.09 12.30
N GLY A 288 -11.21 -0.83 12.10
CA GLY A 288 -11.15 -0.13 10.81
C GLY A 288 -12.48 -0.04 10.05
N LEU A 289 -13.57 -0.63 10.57
CA LEU A 289 -14.93 -0.39 10.05
C LEU A 289 -15.43 0.98 10.53
N LEU A 290 -14.94 2.05 9.91
CA LEU A 290 -15.20 3.42 10.33
C LEU A 290 -16.69 3.78 10.32
N ARG A 291 -17.09 4.70 11.20
CA ARG A 291 -18.50 5.12 11.34
C ARG A 291 -19.09 5.75 10.06
N GLY A 292 -18.26 6.27 9.16
CA GLY A 292 -18.69 6.76 7.85
C GLY A 292 -19.25 5.66 6.93
N LEU A 293 -18.96 4.38 7.23
CA LEU A 293 -19.51 3.23 6.52
C LEU A 293 -20.93 2.83 7.00
N ALA A 294 -21.61 3.68 7.77
CA ALA A 294 -23.00 3.43 8.14
C ALA A 294 -23.86 3.30 6.87
N GLY A 295 -24.71 2.26 6.82
CA GLY A 295 -25.49 1.91 5.65
C GLY A 295 -24.72 1.19 4.54
N GLN A 296 -23.41 0.93 4.71
CA GLN A 296 -22.67 0.08 3.78
C GLN A 296 -23.23 -1.34 3.84
N GLU A 297 -23.16 -2.04 2.72
CA GLU A 297 -23.65 -3.40 2.63
C GLU A 297 -22.57 -4.40 2.99
N VAL A 298 -23.00 -5.58 3.42
CA VAL A 298 -22.20 -6.79 3.58
C VAL A 298 -22.87 -7.92 2.79
N LEU A 299 -22.15 -9.01 2.53
CA LEU A 299 -22.70 -10.20 1.92
C LEU A 299 -23.00 -11.27 2.97
N ILE A 300 -24.23 -11.77 2.95
CA ILE A 300 -24.68 -12.94 3.71
C ILE A 300 -25.41 -13.84 2.71
N ASP A 301 -24.99 -15.10 2.56
CA ASP A 301 -25.54 -16.04 1.56
C ASP A 301 -25.57 -15.45 0.13
N GLY A 302 -24.51 -14.72 -0.24
CA GLY A 302 -24.37 -14.09 -1.57
C GLY A 302 -25.27 -12.87 -1.79
N GLN A 303 -25.98 -12.41 -0.76
CA GLN A 303 -26.93 -11.29 -0.86
C GLN A 303 -26.44 -10.07 -0.07
N ARG A 304 -26.61 -8.89 -0.67
CA ARG A 304 -26.28 -7.59 -0.07
C ARG A 304 -27.27 -7.25 1.04
N MET A 305 -26.73 -6.99 2.23
CA MET A 305 -27.49 -6.67 3.45
C MET A 305 -26.90 -5.41 4.09
N PRO A 306 -27.69 -4.36 4.39
CA PRO A 306 -27.14 -3.10 4.88
C PRO A 306 -26.79 -3.14 6.37
N ILE A 307 -25.68 -2.50 6.73
CA ILE A 307 -25.34 -2.15 8.11
C ILE A 307 -26.34 -1.09 8.59
N VAL A 308 -27.00 -1.36 9.71
CA VAL A 308 -28.05 -0.51 10.28
C VAL A 308 -27.67 0.02 11.66
N GLY A 309 -28.13 1.24 11.95
CA GLY A 309 -27.73 1.97 13.15
C GLY A 309 -26.29 2.48 13.07
N LYS A 310 -25.81 3.07 14.17
CA LYS A 310 -24.40 3.47 14.27
C LYS A 310 -23.50 2.25 14.48
N ILE A 311 -22.38 2.21 13.76
CA ILE A 311 -21.28 1.27 14.01
C ILE A 311 -20.67 1.57 15.40
N CYS A 312 -20.53 0.52 16.22
CA CYS A 312 -19.93 0.60 17.56
C CYS A 312 -18.41 0.37 17.48
N MET A 313 -17.73 0.43 18.63
CA MET A 313 -16.28 0.24 18.70
C MET A 313 -15.84 -1.14 18.20
N ASP A 314 -16.57 -2.19 18.58
CA ASP A 314 -16.17 -3.59 18.38
C ASP A 314 -17.21 -4.43 17.62
N GLN A 315 -18.37 -3.84 17.28
CA GLN A 315 -19.46 -4.55 16.64
C GLN A 315 -20.36 -3.63 15.80
N CYS A 316 -21.08 -4.22 14.85
CA CYS A 316 -22.11 -3.55 14.07
C CYS A 316 -23.32 -4.46 13.87
N MET A 317 -24.45 -3.87 13.46
CA MET A 317 -25.69 -4.58 13.21
C MET A 317 -26.04 -4.54 11.73
N VAL A 318 -26.60 -5.63 11.22
CA VAL A 318 -26.96 -5.79 9.80
C VAL A 318 -28.42 -6.19 9.72
N ALA A 319 -29.16 -5.52 8.84
CA ALA A 319 -30.54 -5.87 8.52
C ALA A 319 -30.58 -7.06 7.55
N MET A 320 -31.22 -8.16 7.95
CA MET A 320 -31.26 -9.41 7.19
C MET A 320 -32.65 -9.67 6.61
N ASN A 321 -32.69 -10.31 5.45
CA ASN A 321 -33.94 -10.66 4.76
C ASN A 321 -34.65 -11.91 5.30
N LYS A 322 -33.89 -12.83 5.91
CA LYS A 322 -34.38 -14.04 6.56
C LYS A 322 -33.60 -14.29 7.86
N ASN A 323 -34.04 -15.27 8.63
CA ASN A 323 -33.29 -15.75 9.77
C ASN A 323 -32.07 -16.56 9.30
N TYR A 324 -30.92 -16.32 9.90
CA TYR A 324 -29.67 -17.06 9.66
C TYR A 324 -29.15 -17.61 10.99
N PRO A 325 -28.42 -18.74 10.99
CA PRO A 325 -27.84 -19.28 12.21
C PRO A 325 -26.68 -18.41 12.71
N ILE A 326 -26.40 -18.49 14.02
CA ILE A 326 -25.12 -18.00 14.57
C ILE A 326 -23.99 -18.77 13.90
N GLY A 327 -22.92 -18.07 13.54
CA GLY A 327 -21.78 -18.61 12.79
C GLY A 327 -21.90 -18.49 11.27
N GLU A 328 -23.04 -18.02 10.74
CA GLU A 328 -23.19 -17.77 9.30
C GLU A 328 -22.08 -16.84 8.80
N PRO A 329 -21.32 -17.23 7.75
CA PRO A 329 -20.23 -16.41 7.20
C PRO A 329 -20.73 -15.11 6.59
N VAL A 330 -20.02 -14.02 6.90
CA VAL A 330 -20.31 -12.69 6.36
C VAL A 330 -19.07 -12.14 5.67
N THR A 331 -19.22 -11.67 4.43
CA THR A 331 -18.14 -11.01 3.69
C THR A 331 -18.39 -9.50 3.66
N LEU A 332 -17.43 -8.73 4.15
CA LEU A 332 -17.48 -7.26 4.18
C LEU A 332 -16.78 -6.63 2.97
N ILE A 333 -15.70 -7.26 2.50
CA ILE A 333 -14.94 -6.90 1.30
C ILE A 333 -14.52 -8.21 0.62
N GLY A 334 -14.74 -8.31 -0.70
CA GLY A 334 -14.48 -9.51 -1.49
C GLY A 334 -15.75 -10.20 -1.96
N THR A 335 -15.61 -11.43 -2.43
CA THR A 335 -16.69 -12.18 -3.10
C THR A 335 -17.32 -13.23 -2.17
N GLN A 336 -18.64 -13.37 -2.26
CA GLN A 336 -19.40 -14.48 -1.70
C GLN A 336 -20.37 -14.98 -2.76
N GLN A 337 -20.24 -16.24 -3.16
CA GLN A 337 -20.95 -16.80 -4.32
C GLN A 337 -20.67 -15.97 -5.58
N ASN A 338 -21.69 -15.37 -6.21
CA ASN A 338 -21.56 -14.58 -7.44
C ASN A 338 -21.61 -13.06 -7.19
N THR A 339 -21.60 -12.64 -5.92
CA THR A 339 -21.69 -11.22 -5.55
C THR A 339 -20.39 -10.78 -4.92
N THR A 340 -19.91 -9.60 -5.30
CA THR A 340 -18.68 -8.99 -4.78
C THR A 340 -19.00 -7.66 -4.13
N ILE A 341 -18.34 -7.34 -3.02
CA ILE A 341 -18.20 -5.98 -2.51
C ILE A 341 -16.77 -5.54 -2.79
N ASN A 342 -16.62 -4.55 -3.67
CA ASN A 342 -15.32 -4.00 -4.02
C ASN A 342 -14.82 -3.06 -2.92
N ILE A 343 -13.49 -3.01 -2.72
CA ILE A 343 -12.89 -2.10 -1.73
C ILE A 343 -13.14 -0.63 -2.09
N ASP A 344 -13.27 -0.32 -3.39
CA ASP A 344 -13.58 1.01 -3.88
C ASP A 344 -14.98 1.50 -3.44
N GLU A 345 -15.94 0.59 -3.19
CA GLU A 345 -17.25 0.97 -2.62
C GLU A 345 -17.09 1.58 -1.22
N TRP A 346 -16.12 1.08 -0.44
CA TRP A 346 -15.81 1.65 0.88
C TRP A 346 -15.06 2.97 0.75
N ALA A 347 -14.13 3.07 -0.19
CA ALA A 347 -13.37 4.29 -0.46
C ALA A 347 -14.30 5.43 -0.89
N GLU A 348 -15.21 5.18 -1.83
CA GLU A 348 -16.22 6.14 -2.30
C GLU A 348 -17.09 6.63 -1.13
N ARG A 349 -17.61 5.70 -0.33
CA ARG A 349 -18.47 6.05 0.81
C ARG A 349 -17.76 6.86 1.90
N LEU A 350 -16.46 6.64 2.07
CA LEU A 350 -15.62 7.38 3.00
C LEU A 350 -15.01 8.65 2.38
N ASN A 351 -15.29 8.93 1.11
CA ASN A 351 -14.70 10.03 0.35
C ASN A 351 -13.16 10.02 0.42
N THR A 352 -12.59 8.85 0.13
CA THR A 352 -11.15 8.58 0.12
C THR A 352 -10.80 7.69 -1.09
N ILE A 353 -9.59 7.16 -1.11
CA ILE A 353 -9.04 6.26 -2.11
C ILE A 353 -8.83 4.86 -1.51
N ASN A 354 -8.79 3.84 -2.38
CA ASN A 354 -8.62 2.44 -1.99
C ASN A 354 -7.31 2.13 -1.24
N TYR A 355 -6.32 3.03 -1.26
CA TYR A 355 -5.11 2.95 -0.46
C TYR A 355 -5.39 3.03 1.06
N GLU A 356 -6.33 3.88 1.47
CA GLU A 356 -6.58 4.16 2.89
C GLU A 356 -7.34 3.01 3.56
N ILE A 357 -8.21 2.33 2.82
CA ILE A 357 -9.08 1.26 3.35
C ILE A 357 -8.29 0.13 4.01
N PRO A 358 -7.36 -0.57 3.32
CA PRO A 358 -6.63 -1.68 3.93
C PRO A 358 -5.63 -1.21 5.01
N CYS A 359 -5.09 0.02 4.88
CA CYS A 359 -4.22 0.63 5.88
C CYS A 359 -4.96 0.96 7.19
N THR A 360 -6.25 1.26 7.11
CA THR A 360 -7.10 1.57 8.27
C THR A 360 -7.51 0.32 9.06
N LEU A 361 -7.48 -0.86 8.43
CA LEU A 361 -7.79 -2.11 9.10
C LEU A 361 -6.75 -2.38 10.20
N SER A 362 -7.19 -2.39 11.46
CA SER A 362 -6.27 -2.35 12.59
C SER A 362 -5.61 -3.70 12.86
N TYR A 363 -4.52 -3.70 13.62
CA TYR A 363 -3.80 -4.91 14.05
C TYR A 363 -4.67 -5.93 14.82
N ARG A 364 -5.84 -5.50 15.34
CA ARG A 364 -6.79 -6.38 16.05
C ARG A 364 -7.44 -7.41 15.13
N VAL A 365 -7.45 -7.16 13.83
CA VAL A 365 -7.98 -8.09 12.83
C VAL A 365 -6.83 -8.97 12.32
N PRO A 366 -6.85 -10.29 12.57
CA PRO A 366 -5.78 -11.16 12.12
C PRO A 366 -5.74 -11.22 10.59
N ARG A 367 -4.53 -11.19 10.03
CA ARG A 367 -4.27 -11.48 8.61
C ARG A 367 -3.97 -12.96 8.49
N ILE A 368 -4.66 -13.63 7.58
CA ILE A 368 -4.42 -15.04 7.23
C ILE A 368 -3.94 -15.08 5.79
N HIS A 369 -2.64 -15.30 5.62
CA HIS A 369 -2.02 -15.45 4.31
C HIS A 369 -2.26 -16.85 3.76
N LYS A 370 -2.68 -16.93 2.51
CA LYS A 370 -2.95 -18.18 1.80
C LYS A 370 -2.24 -18.20 0.45
N ASN A 371 -1.75 -19.37 0.08
CA ASN A 371 -1.16 -19.67 -1.22
C ASN A 371 -2.10 -20.55 -2.08
N ASP A 372 -3.38 -20.62 -1.74
CA ASP A 372 -4.33 -21.57 -2.35
C ASP A 372 -5.02 -21.02 -3.59
#